data_AF-A0A396MFY9-F1
#
_entry.id   AF-A0A396MFY9-F1
#
_cell.length_a   1.000
_cell.length_b   1.000
_cell.length_c   1.000
_cell.angle_alpha   90.00
_cell.angle_beta   90.00
_cell.angle_gamma   90.00
#
_symmetry.space_group_name_H-M   'P 1'
#
loop_
_entity.id
_entity.type
_entity.pdbx_description
1 polymer ?
#
loop_
_entity_poly.entity_id
_entity_poly.type
_entity_poly.pdbx_seq_one_letter_code
_entity_poly.pdbx_strand_id
1 'polypeptide(L)'
;MQKKRKLKETLEQINNDSRYRNISFVCAGSLRKGSRNYMNRMTDKLCRTYDELERCKRAIKIVTGGYFGLDDVDSCRTDIMAYWPEYEANLTMYEPIVYYVEIIRKSFWGKYRNVLENYPIRLDFDTPNRTVFWVYSNNIVLHRSKDRLEKYICLKNK
;
A
#
# COMPACT_ATOMS: atom_id res chain seq x y z
N MET A 1 8.70 9.66 11.50
CA MET A 1 7.44 10.15 12.09
C MET A 1 6.98 11.50 11.54
N GLN A 2 7.86 12.52 11.46
CA GLN A 2 7.49 13.88 11.03
C GLN A 2 6.81 13.96 9.64
N LYS A 3 7.28 13.16 8.66
CA LYS A 3 6.71 13.14 7.31
C LYS A 3 5.25 12.65 7.25
N LYS A 4 4.93 11.56 7.96
CA LYS A 4 3.55 11.05 8.06
C LYS A 4 2.62 12.12 8.62
N ARG A 5 3.07 12.88 9.62
CA ARG A 5 2.30 13.99 10.21
C ARG A 5 2.04 15.10 9.18
N LYS A 6 3.08 15.58 8.49
CA LYS A 6 2.95 16.59 7.43
C LYS A 6 1.98 16.17 6.30
N LEU A 7 2.02 14.90 5.89
CA LEU A 7 1.09 14.37 4.87
C LEU A 7 -0.36 14.38 5.37
N LYS A 8 -0.61 13.98 6.63
CA LYS A 8 -1.94 14.07 7.24
C LYS A 8 -2.44 15.51 7.33
N GLU A 9 -1.60 16.42 7.82
CA GLU A 9 -1.91 17.87 7.89
C GLU A 9 -2.25 18.42 6.49
N THR A 10 -1.50 18.02 5.45
CA THR A 10 -1.75 18.45 4.07
C THR A 10 -3.09 17.92 3.53
N LEU A 11 -3.43 16.66 3.81
CA LEU A 11 -4.72 16.09 3.40
C LEU A 11 -5.88 16.80 4.09
N GLU A 12 -5.74 17.09 5.38
CA GLU A 12 -6.73 17.83 6.16
C GLU A 12 -6.93 19.25 5.62
N GLN A 13 -5.84 19.95 5.27
CA GLN A 13 -5.90 21.26 4.64
C GLN A 13 -6.64 21.23 3.29
N ILE A 14 -6.37 20.22 2.44
CA ILE A 14 -7.06 20.09 1.15
C ILE A 14 -8.54 19.78 1.35
N ASN A 15 -8.88 18.87 2.27
CA ASN A 15 -10.26 18.52 2.58
C ASN A 15 -11.04 19.70 3.20
N ASN A 16 -10.37 20.59 3.92
CA ASN A 16 -10.96 21.78 4.52
C ASN A 16 -10.92 23.02 3.61
N ASP A 17 -10.35 22.94 2.41
CA ASP A 17 -10.34 24.03 1.45
C ASP A 17 -11.78 24.30 0.96
N SER A 18 -12.35 25.41 1.42
CA SER A 18 -13.75 25.78 1.13
C SER A 18 -14.01 25.95 -0.36
N ARG A 19 -13.04 26.45 -1.12
CA ARG A 19 -13.17 26.64 -2.57
C ARG A 19 -13.21 25.29 -3.28
N TYR A 20 -12.32 24.37 -2.93
CA TYR A 20 -12.32 23.02 -3.48
C TYR A 20 -13.61 22.27 -3.14
N ARG A 21 -14.07 22.35 -1.88
CA ARG A 21 -15.35 21.78 -1.44
C ARG A 21 -16.54 22.35 -2.21
N ASN A 22 -16.61 23.68 -2.34
CA ASN A 22 -17.72 24.33 -3.03
C ASN A 22 -17.74 23.99 -4.53
N ILE A 23 -16.57 24.00 -5.18
CA ILE A 23 -16.48 23.63 -6.60
C ILE A 23 -16.86 22.17 -6.79
N SER A 24 -16.27 21.24 -6.00
CA SER A 24 -16.56 19.81 -6.08
C SER A 24 -18.03 19.47 -5.82
N PHE A 25 -18.70 20.19 -4.91
CA PHE A 25 -20.14 20.04 -4.67
C PHE A 25 -20.99 20.49 -5.86
N VAL A 26 -20.62 21.60 -6.51
CA VAL A 26 -21.35 22.18 -7.66
C VAL A 26 -21.05 21.44 -8.99
N CYS A 27 -20.13 20.47 -9.00
CA CYS A 27 -19.68 19.73 -10.19
C CYS A 27 -20.74 18.91 -10.94
N ALA A 28 -21.99 18.85 -10.47
CA ALA A 28 -23.09 18.34 -11.28
C ALA A 28 -23.46 19.28 -12.47
N GLY A 29 -22.90 20.51 -12.53
CA GLY A 29 -23.14 21.49 -13.59
C GLY A 29 -21.91 21.83 -14.47
N SER A 30 -22.14 22.64 -15.52
CA SER A 30 -21.08 23.05 -16.45
C SER A 30 -20.15 24.10 -15.85
N LEU A 31 -19.03 23.68 -15.26
CA LEU A 31 -18.03 24.57 -14.68
C LEU A 31 -17.31 25.43 -15.74
N ARG A 32 -17.00 26.68 -15.38
CA ARG A 32 -16.05 27.53 -16.13
C ARG A 32 -14.66 26.88 -16.14
N LYS A 33 -13.90 27.07 -17.24
CA LYS A 33 -12.56 26.48 -17.45
C LYS A 33 -11.61 26.66 -16.25
N GLY A 34 -11.58 27.86 -15.65
CA GLY A 34 -10.75 28.16 -14.48
C GLY A 34 -11.10 27.33 -13.24
N SER A 35 -12.40 27.15 -12.96
CA SER A 35 -12.87 26.33 -11.83
C SER A 35 -12.58 24.86 -12.03
N ARG A 36 -12.80 24.34 -13.25
CA ARG A 36 -12.45 22.96 -13.61
C ARG A 36 -10.95 22.69 -13.45
N ASN A 37 -10.10 23.58 -13.96
CA ASN A 37 -8.64 23.45 -13.83
C ASN A 37 -8.15 23.56 -12.39
N TYR A 38 -8.81 24.35 -11.55
CA TYR A 38 -8.51 24.42 -10.12
C TYR A 38 -8.91 23.12 -9.41
N MET A 39 -10.13 22.62 -9.67
CA MET A 39 -10.59 21.34 -9.12
C MET A 39 -9.65 20.21 -9.50
N ASN A 40 -9.36 20.01 -10.79
CA ASN A 40 -8.51 18.92 -11.25
C ASN A 40 -7.13 18.95 -10.56
N ARG A 41 -6.50 20.12 -10.44
CA ARG A 41 -5.22 20.25 -9.71
C ARG A 41 -5.34 19.86 -8.24
N MET A 42 -6.42 20.24 -7.58
CA MET A 42 -6.64 19.92 -6.17
C MET A 42 -6.94 18.43 -5.98
N THR A 43 -7.74 17.83 -6.86
CA THR A 43 -7.98 16.39 -6.91
C THR A 43 -6.68 15.62 -7.15
N ASP A 44 -5.88 16.02 -8.14
CA ASP A 44 -4.56 15.42 -8.40
C ASP A 44 -3.64 15.52 -7.19
N LYS A 45 -3.61 16.69 -6.53
CA LYS A 45 -2.84 16.90 -5.31
C LYS A 45 -3.33 16.02 -4.17
N LEU A 46 -4.65 15.88 -4.01
CA LEU A 46 -5.28 15.02 -3.00
C LEU A 46 -4.86 13.55 -3.21
N CYS A 47 -5.07 13.01 -4.42
CA CYS A 47 -4.70 11.63 -4.77
C CYS A 47 -3.21 11.38 -4.53
N ARG A 48 -2.33 12.24 -5.06
CA ARG A 48 -0.86 12.09 -4.86
C ARG A 48 -0.46 12.11 -3.40
N THR A 49 -1.08 12.97 -2.59
CA THR A 49 -0.77 13.09 -1.16
C THR A 49 -1.27 11.86 -0.39
N TYR A 50 -2.44 11.34 -0.75
CA TYR A 50 -3.01 10.13 -0.19
C TYR A 50 -2.12 8.91 -0.48
N ASP A 51 -1.74 8.70 -1.74
CA ASP A 51 -0.87 7.59 -2.14
C ASP A 51 0.50 7.66 -1.43
N GLU A 52 1.09 8.85 -1.32
CA GLU A 52 2.34 9.07 -0.60
C GLU A 52 2.20 8.76 0.90
N LEU A 53 1.05 9.06 1.50
CA LEU A 53 0.74 8.73 2.89
C LEU A 53 0.60 7.22 3.10
N GLU A 54 -0.14 6.52 2.24
CA GLU A 54 -0.31 5.07 2.35
C GLU A 54 1.02 4.33 2.19
N ARG A 55 1.83 4.70 1.19
CA ARG A 55 3.20 4.17 1.06
C ARG A 55 4.05 4.47 2.29
N CYS A 56 3.94 5.67 2.86
CA CYS A 56 4.66 6.01 4.08
C CYS A 56 4.21 5.18 5.29
N LYS A 57 2.91 4.89 5.43
CA LYS A 57 2.36 4.05 6.50
C LYS A 57 2.88 2.61 6.37
N ARG A 58 2.80 2.03 5.17
CA ARG A 58 3.31 0.68 4.88
C ARG A 58 4.82 0.58 5.13
N ALA A 59 5.59 1.57 4.69
CA ALA A 59 7.02 1.65 4.95
C ALA A 59 7.34 1.67 6.46
N ILE A 60 6.64 2.50 7.24
CA ILE A 60 6.79 2.53 8.70
C ILE A 60 6.45 1.16 9.28
N LYS A 61 5.35 0.55 8.84
CA LYS A 61 4.91 -0.78 9.30
C LYS A 61 5.98 -1.85 9.09
N ILE A 62 6.63 -1.88 7.93
CA ILE A 62 7.75 -2.80 7.66
C ILE A 62 8.93 -2.52 8.62
N VAL A 63 9.36 -1.27 8.73
CA VAL A 63 10.53 -0.89 9.56
C VAL A 63 10.30 -1.19 11.04
N THR A 64 9.06 -1.00 11.54
CA THR A 64 8.70 -1.33 12.92
C THR A 64 8.39 -2.80 13.14
N GLY A 65 8.45 -3.64 12.10
CA GLY A 65 8.19 -5.06 12.18
C GLY A 65 6.72 -5.45 12.38
N GLY A 66 5.78 -4.62 11.90
CA GLY A 66 4.35 -4.92 11.89
C GLY A 66 3.97 -5.95 10.80
N TYR A 67 2.85 -6.63 11.02
CA TYR A 67 2.33 -7.69 10.14
C TYR A 67 1.32 -7.17 9.14
N PHE A 68 1.45 -7.57 7.88
CA PHE A 68 0.46 -7.33 6.84
C PHE A 68 -0.54 -8.50 6.83
N GLY A 69 -1.83 -8.16 6.98
CA GLY A 69 -2.94 -9.09 6.80
C GLY A 69 -3.52 -9.01 5.39
N LEU A 70 -4.60 -9.75 5.14
CA LEU A 70 -5.26 -9.78 3.82
C LEU A 70 -5.75 -8.39 3.40
N ASP A 71 -6.32 -7.61 4.31
CA ASP A 71 -6.80 -6.26 4.00
C ASP A 71 -5.67 -5.31 3.59
N ASP A 72 -4.49 -5.43 4.23
CA ASP A 72 -3.32 -4.65 3.82
C ASP A 72 -2.86 -5.03 2.41
N VAL A 73 -2.89 -6.33 2.09
CA VAL A 73 -2.50 -6.84 0.78
C VAL A 73 -3.52 -6.43 -0.29
N ASP A 74 -4.83 -6.49 0.00
CA ASP A 74 -5.87 -6.04 -0.92
C ASP A 74 -5.82 -4.52 -1.17
N SER A 75 -5.51 -3.74 -0.14
CA SER A 75 -5.19 -2.32 -0.30
C SER A 75 -3.97 -2.11 -1.22
N CYS A 76 -2.91 -2.92 -1.07
CA CYS A 76 -1.76 -2.86 -1.98
C CYS A 76 -2.13 -3.28 -3.41
N ARG A 77 -2.98 -4.30 -3.56
CA ARG A 77 -3.50 -4.80 -4.84
C ARG A 77 -4.25 -3.71 -5.58
N THR A 78 -5.09 -2.97 -4.85
CA THR A 78 -5.88 -1.88 -5.40
C THR A 78 -5.02 -0.77 -5.98
N ASP A 79 -3.88 -0.46 -5.35
CA ASP A 79 -2.97 0.57 -5.84
C ASP A 79 -2.22 0.17 -7.13
N ILE A 80 -2.05 -1.14 -7.36
CA ILE A 80 -1.22 -1.66 -8.47
C ILE A 80 -2.04 -2.08 -9.68
N MET A 81 -3.34 -2.38 -9.53
CA MET A 81 -4.16 -2.94 -10.62
C MET A 81 -4.20 -2.05 -11.88
N ALA A 82 -4.10 -0.71 -11.71
CA ALA A 82 -4.05 0.21 -12.85
C ALA A 82 -2.81 0.04 -13.75
N TYR A 83 -1.73 -0.55 -13.22
CA TYR A 83 -0.49 -0.80 -13.95
C TYR A 83 -0.30 -2.29 -14.29
N TRP A 84 -0.94 -3.18 -13.53
CA TRP A 84 -0.86 -4.63 -13.69
C TRP A 84 -2.28 -5.21 -13.60
N PRO A 85 -3.04 -5.22 -14.71
CA PRO A 85 -4.42 -5.70 -14.74
C PRO A 85 -4.57 -7.17 -14.34
N GLU A 86 -3.50 -7.97 -14.41
CA GLU A 86 -3.50 -9.36 -13.93
C GLU A 86 -3.83 -9.48 -12.43
N TYR A 87 -3.70 -8.40 -11.66
CA TYR A 87 -4.09 -8.34 -10.24
C TYR A 87 -5.51 -7.80 -10.00
N GLU A 88 -6.33 -7.59 -11.06
CA GLU A 88 -7.73 -7.16 -10.90
C GLU A 88 -8.58 -8.23 -10.19
N ALA A 89 -8.25 -9.51 -10.37
CA ALA A 89 -8.92 -10.60 -9.69
C ALA A 89 -8.82 -10.47 -8.16
N ASN A 90 -9.91 -10.82 -7.47
CA ASN A 90 -9.94 -10.82 -6.01
C ASN A 90 -8.92 -11.81 -5.44
N LEU A 91 -8.31 -11.44 -4.32
CA LEU A 91 -7.40 -12.34 -3.60
C LEU A 91 -8.18 -13.55 -3.07
N THR A 92 -7.69 -14.75 -3.37
CA THR A 92 -8.15 -15.97 -2.71
C THR A 92 -7.21 -16.27 -1.55
N MET A 93 -7.70 -16.90 -0.47
CA MET A 93 -6.86 -17.28 0.68
C MET A 93 -5.79 -18.34 0.32
N TYR A 94 -5.92 -18.97 -0.85
CA TYR A 94 -5.09 -20.09 -1.29
C TYR A 94 -3.89 -19.66 -2.15
N GLU A 95 -3.70 -18.36 -2.38
CA GLU A 95 -2.56 -17.90 -3.16
C GLU A 95 -1.22 -18.18 -2.43
N PRO A 96 -0.14 -18.46 -3.18
CA PRO A 96 1.18 -18.64 -2.60
C PRO A 96 1.63 -17.40 -1.82
N ILE A 97 2.34 -17.59 -0.70
CA ILE A 97 2.89 -16.50 0.12
C ILE A 97 3.67 -15.47 -0.70
N VAL A 98 4.43 -15.95 -1.70
CA VAL A 98 5.23 -15.09 -2.58
C VAL A 98 4.36 -14.17 -3.44
N TYR A 99 3.14 -14.59 -3.80
CA TYR A 99 2.19 -13.78 -4.56
C TYR A 99 1.73 -12.56 -3.77
N TYR A 100 1.32 -12.74 -2.52
CA TYR A 100 0.95 -11.60 -1.65
C TYR A 100 2.12 -10.64 -1.43
N VAL A 101 3.33 -11.18 -1.23
CA VAL A 101 4.55 -10.37 -1.08
C VAL A 101 4.85 -9.58 -2.35
N GLU A 102 4.65 -10.18 -3.52
CA GLU A 102 4.86 -9.49 -4.80
C GLU A 102 3.93 -8.29 -4.95
N ILE A 103 2.65 -8.44 -4.57
CA ILE A 103 1.69 -7.33 -4.55
C ILE A 103 2.18 -6.20 -3.65
N ILE A 104 2.60 -6.53 -2.42
CA ILE A 104 3.15 -5.53 -1.50
C ILE A 104 4.38 -4.86 -2.13
N ARG A 105 5.32 -5.62 -2.71
CA ARG A 105 6.52 -5.06 -3.35
C ARG A 105 6.19 -4.12 -4.51
N LYS A 106 5.27 -4.50 -5.39
CA LYS A 106 4.82 -3.66 -6.52
C LYS A 106 4.13 -2.38 -6.06
N SER A 107 3.52 -2.37 -4.86
CA SER A 107 2.92 -1.16 -4.29
C SER A 107 3.94 -0.12 -3.80
N PHE A 108 5.24 -0.47 -3.70
CA PHE A 108 6.31 0.44 -3.27
C PHE A 108 7.05 1.07 -4.44
N TRP A 109 6.96 2.40 -4.51
CA TRP A 109 7.49 3.20 -5.62
C TRP A 109 8.59 4.14 -5.15
N GLY A 110 9.52 4.48 -6.06
CA GLY A 110 10.60 5.44 -5.83
C GLY A 110 11.40 5.15 -4.54
N LYS A 111 11.57 6.17 -3.71
CA LYS A 111 12.39 6.13 -2.49
C LYS A 111 12.00 5.08 -1.45
N TYR A 112 10.77 4.53 -1.52
CA TYR A 112 10.34 3.51 -0.57
C TYR A 112 10.86 2.12 -0.90
N ARG A 113 11.36 1.87 -2.12
CA ARG A 113 11.92 0.56 -2.51
C ARG A 113 13.06 0.11 -1.60
N ASN A 114 13.89 1.04 -1.13
CA ASN A 114 14.99 0.76 -0.20
C ASN A 114 14.52 0.10 1.11
N VAL A 115 13.27 0.35 1.54
CA VAL A 115 12.70 -0.33 2.72
C VAL A 115 12.59 -1.84 2.49
N LEU A 116 12.21 -2.25 1.28
CA LEU A 116 12.04 -3.65 0.92
C LEU A 116 13.36 -4.42 0.84
N GLU A 117 14.46 -3.71 0.58
CA GLU A 117 15.80 -4.30 0.48
C GLU A 117 16.37 -4.63 1.86
N ASN A 118 16.14 -3.74 2.85
CA ASN A 118 16.77 -3.81 4.17
C ASN A 118 15.93 -4.53 5.23
N TYR A 119 14.62 -4.65 5.03
CA TYR A 119 13.70 -5.20 6.04
C TYR A 119 12.81 -6.28 5.44
N PRO A 120 12.56 -7.39 6.16
CA PRO A 120 11.63 -8.42 5.70
C PRO A 120 10.19 -7.92 5.76
N ILE A 121 9.38 -8.35 4.80
CA ILE A 121 7.93 -8.20 4.86
C ILE A 121 7.38 -9.29 5.78
N ARG A 122 6.58 -8.90 6.76
CA ARG A 122 5.95 -9.84 7.70
C ARG A 122 4.48 -10.01 7.34
N LEU A 123 4.05 -11.25 7.19
CA LEU A 123 2.64 -11.59 6.92
C LEU A 123 2.05 -12.35 8.10
N ASP A 124 0.84 -11.97 8.47
CA ASP A 124 0.00 -12.71 9.42
C ASP A 124 -1.44 -12.67 8.91
N PHE A 125 -2.01 -13.83 8.63
CA PHE A 125 -3.36 -13.97 8.08
C PHE A 125 -4.35 -14.52 9.11
N ASP A 126 -4.03 -14.41 10.40
CA ASP A 126 -4.87 -14.88 11.51
C ASP A 126 -5.29 -16.35 11.34
N THR A 127 -4.39 -17.17 10.78
CA THR A 127 -4.67 -18.59 10.56
C THR A 127 -4.83 -19.30 11.92
N PRO A 128 -5.64 -20.38 12.01
CA PRO A 128 -5.83 -21.11 13.26
C PRO A 128 -4.52 -21.64 13.89
N ASN A 129 -3.49 -21.86 13.07
CA ASN A 129 -2.17 -22.30 13.51
C ASN A 129 -1.23 -21.14 13.90
N ARG A 130 -1.72 -19.88 13.88
CA ARG A 130 -0.97 -18.64 14.12
C ARG A 130 0.31 -18.59 13.30
N THR A 131 0.21 -18.99 12.04
CA THR A 131 1.37 -19.03 11.15
C THR A 131 1.70 -17.63 10.67
N VAL A 132 2.93 -17.20 10.96
CA VAL A 132 3.48 -15.92 10.51
C VAL A 132 4.65 -16.15 9.58
N PHE A 133 4.79 -15.29 8.57
CA PHE A 133 5.84 -15.39 7.56
C PHE A 133 6.74 -14.16 7.58
N TRP A 134 8.05 -14.35 7.42
CA TRP A 134 9.03 -13.32 7.13
C TRP A 134 9.61 -13.56 5.75
N VAL A 135 9.42 -12.60 4.85
CA VAL A 135 9.90 -12.70 3.48
C VAL A 135 10.93 -11.62 3.21
N TYR A 136 12.16 -12.05 3.00
CA TYR A 136 13.31 -11.19 2.77
C TYR A 136 13.43 -10.78 1.29
N SER A 137 14.19 -9.74 1.00
CA SER A 137 14.45 -9.22 -0.35
C SER A 137 15.02 -10.27 -1.31
N ASN A 138 15.83 -11.20 -0.80
CA ASN A 138 16.41 -12.32 -1.55
C ASN A 138 15.48 -13.54 -1.69
N ASN A 139 14.18 -13.40 -1.39
CA ASN A 139 13.18 -14.47 -1.45
C ASN A 139 13.42 -15.65 -0.49
N ILE A 140 14.23 -15.46 0.55
CA ILE A 140 14.22 -16.36 1.70
C ILE A 140 12.91 -16.13 2.46
N VAL A 141 12.19 -17.21 2.74
CA VAL A 141 10.97 -17.21 3.53
C VAL A 141 11.26 -17.98 4.82
N LEU A 142 11.07 -17.31 5.95
CA LEU A 142 10.98 -17.98 7.25
C LEU A 142 9.51 -18.02 7.64
N HIS A 143 9.03 -19.12 8.19
CA HIS A 143 7.73 -19.15 8.83
C HIS A 143 7.83 -19.74 10.22
N ARG A 144 6.94 -19.29 11.11
CA ARG A 144 6.76 -19.85 12.44
C ARG A 144 5.33 -20.34 12.55
N SER A 145 5.16 -21.60 12.90
CA SER A 145 3.86 -22.23 13.17
C SER A 145 3.95 -23.02 14.46
N LYS A 146 3.05 -22.78 15.43
CA LYS A 146 2.99 -23.51 16.72
C LYS A 146 4.38 -23.81 17.33
N ASP A 147 5.22 -22.78 17.41
CA ASP A 147 6.59 -22.82 17.94
C ASP A 147 7.67 -23.59 17.15
N ARG A 148 7.35 -24.08 15.95
CA ARG A 148 8.35 -24.53 14.98
C ARG A 148 8.72 -23.40 14.04
N LEU A 149 10.03 -23.16 13.91
CA LEU A 149 10.60 -22.25 12.92
C LEU A 149 11.10 -23.08 11.74
N GLU A 150 10.56 -22.83 10.57
CA GLU A 150 10.96 -23.52 9.34
C GLU A 150 11.44 -22.49 8.31
N LYS A 151 12.49 -22.86 7.56
CA LYS A 151 13.14 -22.01 6.56
C LYS A 151 12.95 -22.61 5.18
N TYR A 152 12.51 -21.78 4.25
CA TYR A 152 12.34 -22.11 2.84
C TYR A 152 13.13 -21.10 2.00
N ILE A 153 13.72 -21.60 0.92
CA ILE A 153 14.31 -20.76 -0.12
C ILE A 153 13.35 -20.85 -1.30
N CYS A 154 12.67 -19.74 -1.63
CA CYS A 154 11.91 -19.67 -2.86
C CYS A 154 12.89 -19.41 -4.00
N LEU A 155 13.12 -20.44 -4.83
CA LEU A 155 13.79 -20.28 -6.11
C LEU A 155 12.93 -19.34 -6.95
N LYS A 156 13.56 -18.34 -7.60
CA LYS A 156 12.85 -17.48 -8.54
C LYS A 156 12.17 -18.38 -9.58
N ASN A 157 10.84 -18.33 -9.66
CA ASN A 157 10.18 -18.73 -10.90
C ASN A 157 10.70 -17.76 -11.98
N LYS A 158 11.28 -18.36 -13.02
CA LYS A 158 11.88 -17.66 -14.16
C LYS A 158 10.87 -16.76 -14.84
#